data_AF-A0AAU4H7D8-F1
#
_entry.id   AF-A0AAU4H7D8-F1
#
_cell.length_a   1.000
_cell.length_b   1.000
_cell.length_c   1.000
_cell.angle_alpha   90.00
_cell.angle_beta   90.00
_cell.angle_gamma   90.00
#
_symmetry.space_group_name_H-M   'P 1'
#
loop_
_entity.id
_entity.type
_entity.pdbx_description
1 polymer ?
#
loop_
_entity_poly.entity_id
_entity_poly.type
_entity_poly.pdbx_seq_one_letter_code
_entity_poly.pdbx_strand_id
1 'polypeptide(L)'
;MSERGPAPGDLALIEALVNTLDIEAGADALDTEDGRTPFGLTAHQVSRARELRESLRATLLAHAGHPAHQDVTPLGELLARAPLLIELDARDGSARLAPADADPLLSRVAAAIAGSLVAGTWPRLKACEAPTCHWAYYDRSPAGRGRWCSMAVCGSRAKMRRYRAK
;
A
#
# COMPACT_ATOMS: atom_id res chain seq x y z
N MET A 1 11.73 3.01 8.58
CA MET A 1 12.00 3.41 7.18
C MET A 1 12.50 2.21 6.40
N SER A 2 11.83 1.83 5.31
CA SER A 2 12.25 0.71 4.45
C SER A 2 13.60 1.08 3.80
N GLU A 3 14.63 0.23 3.91
CA GLU A 3 15.92 0.44 3.21
C GLU A 3 15.79 0.34 1.68
N ARG A 4 14.60 -0.08 1.20
CA ARG A 4 14.26 -0.14 -0.21
C ARG A 4 13.71 1.21 -0.63
N GLY A 5 14.18 1.72 -1.77
CA GLY A 5 13.56 2.91 -2.37
C GLY A 5 12.04 2.72 -2.57
N PRO A 6 11.27 3.81 -2.62
CA PRO A 6 9.82 3.77 -2.71
C PRO A 6 9.36 2.98 -3.94
N ALA A 7 8.17 2.38 -3.90
CA ALA A 7 7.57 1.73 -5.06
C ALA A 7 7.57 2.67 -6.29
N PRO A 8 7.76 2.13 -7.51
CA PRO A 8 7.80 2.94 -8.72
C PRO A 8 6.41 3.46 -9.08
N GLY A 9 6.36 4.66 -9.66
CA GLY A 9 5.13 5.27 -10.19
C GLY A 9 4.02 5.37 -9.15
N ASP A 10 2.78 5.13 -9.59
CA ASP A 10 1.59 5.31 -8.75
C ASP A 10 1.48 4.31 -7.59
N LEU A 11 2.24 3.20 -7.62
CA LEU A 11 2.33 2.29 -6.47
C LEU A 11 2.93 2.97 -5.23
N ALA A 12 3.70 4.05 -5.40
CA ALA A 12 4.22 4.85 -4.29
C ALA A 12 3.10 5.40 -3.39
N LEU A 13 1.96 5.77 -3.98
CA LEU A 13 0.78 6.25 -3.23
C LEU A 13 0.27 5.16 -2.28
N ILE A 14 0.16 3.94 -2.78
CA ILE A 14 -0.33 2.79 -2.01
C ILE A 14 0.66 2.41 -0.91
N GLU A 15 1.96 2.36 -1.24
CA GLU A 15 3.02 2.13 -0.25
C GLU A 15 2.97 3.18 0.87
N ALA A 16 2.90 4.47 0.51
CA ALA A 16 2.85 5.57 1.46
C ALA A 16 1.61 5.47 2.36
N LEU A 17 0.43 5.19 1.80
CA LEU A 17 -0.81 5.06 2.57
C LEU A 17 -0.71 3.92 3.58
N VAL A 18 -0.26 2.73 3.17
CA VAL A 18 -0.09 1.56 4.05
C VAL A 18 0.93 1.84 5.16
N ASN A 19 1.97 2.61 4.86
CA ASN A 19 3.05 2.96 5.78
C ASN A 19 2.76 4.19 6.65
N THR A 20 1.54 4.73 6.65
CA THR A 20 1.13 5.77 7.61
C THR A 20 1.00 5.24 9.04
N LEU A 21 0.73 3.93 9.21
CA LEU A 21 0.64 3.29 10.52
C LEU A 21 1.93 2.53 10.86
N ASP A 22 2.56 2.94 11.96
CA ASP A 22 3.54 2.13 12.66
C ASP A 22 2.81 1.27 13.71
N ILE A 23 2.60 0.00 13.38
CA ILE A 23 1.90 -0.97 14.25
C ILE A 23 2.68 -1.22 15.54
N GLU A 24 4.02 -1.22 15.49
CA GLU A 24 4.86 -1.50 16.65
C GLU A 24 4.81 -0.33 17.64
N ALA A 25 4.81 0.90 17.15
CA ALA A 25 4.72 2.11 17.97
C ALA A 25 3.27 2.52 18.31
N GLY A 26 2.27 2.01 17.58
CA GLY A 26 0.87 2.45 17.69
C GLY A 26 0.65 3.88 17.18
N ALA A 27 1.56 4.40 16.35
CA ALA A 27 1.52 5.77 15.85
C ALA A 27 0.97 5.81 14.42
N ASP A 28 -0.05 6.62 14.18
CA ASP A 28 -0.67 6.78 12.87
C ASP A 28 -0.47 8.22 12.36
N ALA A 29 0.25 8.37 11.25
CA ALA A 29 0.47 9.67 10.63
C ALA A 29 -0.84 10.36 10.22
N LEU A 30 -1.92 9.61 9.96
CA LEU A 30 -3.22 10.19 9.61
C LEU A 30 -3.88 10.97 10.78
N ASP A 31 -3.38 10.83 12.01
CA ASP A 31 -3.82 11.63 13.16
C ASP A 31 -3.40 13.10 13.02
N THR A 32 -2.33 13.40 12.29
CA THR A 32 -1.83 14.77 12.09
C THR A 32 -2.24 15.35 10.74
N GLU A 33 -2.32 16.68 10.64
CA GLU A 33 -2.59 17.35 9.36
C GLU A 33 -1.48 17.13 8.33
N ASP A 34 -0.23 17.19 8.79
CA ASP A 34 0.94 16.94 7.96
C ASP A 34 0.92 15.53 7.34
N GLY A 35 0.48 14.51 8.08
CA GLY A 35 0.37 13.15 7.56
C GLY A 35 -0.82 12.95 6.62
N ARG A 36 -1.84 13.81 6.68
CA ARG A 36 -3.02 13.77 5.78
C ARG A 36 -2.80 14.50 4.46
N THR A 37 -2.02 15.59 4.48
CA THR A 37 -1.77 16.47 3.33
C THR A 37 -1.34 15.73 2.05
N PRO A 38 -0.40 14.76 2.08
CA PRO A 38 0.04 14.04 0.88
C PRO A 38 -1.10 13.26 0.18
N PHE A 39 -2.15 12.93 0.92
CA PHE A 39 -3.31 12.18 0.43
C PHE A 39 -4.49 13.09 0.08
N GLY A 40 -4.38 14.40 0.35
CA GLY A 40 -5.49 15.34 0.17
C GLY A 40 -6.66 15.08 1.12
N LEU A 41 -6.37 14.54 2.32
CA LEU A 41 -7.39 14.13 3.28
C LEU A 41 -7.74 15.24 4.28
N THR A 42 -9.03 15.40 4.53
CA THR A 42 -9.57 16.12 5.68
C THR A 42 -9.72 15.17 6.87
N ALA A 43 -9.92 15.72 8.07
CA ALA A 43 -10.15 14.92 9.29
C ALA A 43 -11.36 13.97 9.16
N HIS A 44 -12.42 14.38 8.45
CA HIS A 44 -13.63 13.58 8.25
C HIS A 44 -13.43 12.37 7.34
N GLN A 45 -12.36 12.34 6.54
CA GLN A 45 -12.08 11.25 5.59
C GLN A 45 -11.11 10.20 6.16
N VAL A 46 -10.54 10.44 7.34
CA VAL A 46 -9.53 9.56 7.96
C VAL A 46 -10.06 8.16 8.19
N SER A 47 -11.31 8.00 8.63
CA SER A 47 -11.91 6.68 8.87
C SER A 47 -11.94 5.83 7.59
N ARG A 48 -12.38 6.41 6.47
CA ARG A 48 -12.40 5.73 5.16
C ARG A 48 -10.99 5.45 4.64
N ALA A 49 -10.05 6.38 4.86
CA ALA A 49 -8.65 6.17 4.49
C ALA A 49 -8.01 5.01 5.29
N ARG A 50 -8.34 4.87 6.57
CA ARG A 50 -7.91 3.75 7.41
C ARG A 50 -8.51 2.43 6.95
N GLU A 51 -9.80 2.39 6.64
CA GLU A 51 -10.44 1.18 6.09
C GLU A 51 -9.76 0.74 4.78
N LEU A 52 -9.53 1.68 3.85
CA LEU A 52 -8.81 1.42 2.62
C LEU A 52 -7.39 0.92 2.89
N ARG A 53 -6.67 1.56 3.83
CA ARG A 53 -5.31 1.20 4.22
C ARG A 53 -5.22 -0.26 4.69
N GLU A 54 -6.12 -0.68 5.57
CA GLU A 54 -6.06 -2.03 6.13
C GLU A 54 -6.50 -3.10 5.10
N SER A 55 -7.45 -2.76 4.24
CA SER A 55 -7.85 -3.61 3.10
C SER A 55 -6.70 -3.80 2.10
N LEU A 56 -5.96 -2.73 1.79
CA LEU A 56 -4.73 -2.79 1.01
C LEU A 56 -3.68 -3.65 1.72
N ARG A 57 -3.42 -3.43 3.01
CA ARG A 57 -2.45 -4.20 3.79
C ARG A 57 -2.75 -5.70 3.73
N ALA A 58 -4.01 -6.10 3.85
CA ALA A 58 -4.42 -7.50 3.71
C ALA A 58 -4.12 -8.06 2.31
N THR A 59 -4.43 -7.32 1.24
CA THR A 59 -4.08 -7.72 -0.14
C THR A 59 -2.56 -7.84 -0.32
N LEU A 60 -1.78 -6.91 0.22
CA LEU A 60 -0.32 -6.92 0.13
C LEU A 60 0.33 -8.07 0.93
N LEU A 61 -0.29 -8.51 2.03
CA LEU A 61 0.10 -9.74 2.74
C LEU A 61 -0.18 -10.98 1.88
N ALA A 62 -1.35 -11.02 1.21
CA ALA A 62 -1.69 -12.11 0.31
C ALA A 62 -0.71 -12.22 -0.88
N HIS A 63 -0.24 -11.10 -1.45
CA HIS A 63 0.83 -11.10 -2.46
C HIS A 63 2.13 -11.76 -1.99
N ALA A 64 2.43 -11.70 -0.68
CA ALA A 64 3.58 -12.34 -0.06
C ALA A 64 3.31 -13.81 0.36
N GLY A 65 2.09 -14.30 0.17
CA GLY A 65 1.67 -15.64 0.61
C GLY A 65 1.38 -15.72 2.12
N HIS A 66 0.99 -14.61 2.73
CA HIS A 66 0.68 -14.50 4.16
C HIS A 66 -0.82 -14.24 4.38
N PRO A 67 -1.39 -14.75 5.48
CA PRO A 67 -2.78 -14.47 5.83
C PRO A 67 -2.97 -12.98 6.15
N ALA A 68 -4.22 -12.52 6.09
CA ALA A 68 -4.56 -11.19 6.57
C ALA A 68 -4.25 -11.07 8.08
N HIS A 69 -3.86 -9.86 8.49
CA HIS A 69 -3.53 -9.55 9.88
C HIS A 69 -4.77 -9.33 10.76
N GLN A 70 -5.91 -9.03 10.14
CA GLN A 70 -7.23 -8.87 10.77
C GLN A 70 -8.32 -9.04 9.70
N ASP A 71 -9.58 -9.12 10.14
CA ASP A 71 -10.74 -9.07 9.25
C ASP A 71 -10.89 -7.66 8.66
N VAL A 72 -11.09 -7.59 7.35
CA VAL A 72 -11.20 -6.33 6.60
C VAL A 72 -12.30 -6.44 5.55
N THR A 73 -12.85 -5.30 5.14
CA THR A 73 -13.66 -5.22 3.92
C THR A 73 -12.79 -5.64 2.73
N PRO A 74 -13.22 -6.60 1.89
CA PRO A 74 -12.45 -6.99 0.72
C PRO A 74 -12.15 -5.78 -0.18
N LEU A 75 -10.89 -5.62 -0.59
CA LEU A 75 -10.46 -4.45 -1.36
C LEU A 75 -11.31 -4.24 -2.62
N GLY A 76 -11.71 -5.33 -3.30
CA GLY A 76 -12.58 -5.26 -4.47
C GLY A 76 -13.94 -4.60 -4.22
N GLU A 77 -14.52 -4.79 -3.03
CA GLU A 77 -15.78 -4.13 -2.66
C GLU A 77 -15.60 -2.62 -2.48
N LEU A 78 -14.48 -2.21 -1.89
CA LEU A 78 -14.13 -0.79 -1.79
C LEU A 78 -13.94 -0.17 -3.18
N LEU A 79 -13.13 -0.81 -4.02
CA LEU A 79 -12.79 -0.34 -5.36
C LEU A 79 -13.99 -0.29 -6.31
N ALA A 80 -15.01 -1.12 -6.10
CA ALA A 80 -16.25 -1.09 -6.88
C ALA A 80 -17.00 0.26 -6.80
N ARG A 81 -16.67 1.10 -5.80
CA ARG A 81 -17.26 2.42 -5.60
C ARG A 81 -16.40 3.56 -6.12
N ALA A 82 -15.28 3.26 -6.78
CA ALA A 82 -14.32 4.25 -7.27
C ALA A 82 -14.69 4.72 -8.68
N PRO A 83 -15.25 5.93 -8.86
CA PRO A 83 -15.55 6.42 -10.20
C PRO A 83 -14.27 6.84 -10.92
N LEU A 84 -14.05 6.26 -12.10
CA LEU A 84 -12.91 6.56 -12.97
C LEU A 84 -13.38 7.07 -14.32
N LEU A 85 -12.62 8.00 -14.90
CA LEU A 85 -12.76 8.45 -16.27
C LEU A 85 -11.43 8.25 -17.03
N ILE A 86 -11.49 8.34 -18.35
CA ILE A 86 -10.30 8.34 -19.21
C ILE A 86 -9.96 9.79 -19.54
N GLU A 87 -8.77 10.23 -19.17
CA GLU A 87 -8.21 11.51 -19.62
C GLU A 87 -7.24 11.28 -20.77
N LEU A 88 -7.39 12.09 -21.82
CA LEU A 88 -6.50 12.12 -22.98
C LEU A 88 -5.64 13.38 -22.90
N ASP A 89 -4.32 13.23 -23.04
CA ASP A 89 -3.43 14.35 -23.27
C ASP A 89 -3.60 14.84 -24.72
N ALA A 90 -3.97 16.10 -24.88
CA ALA A 90 -4.26 16.68 -26.20
C ALA A 90 -2.99 16.90 -27.06
N ARG A 91 -1.79 16.85 -26.49
CA ARG A 91 -0.53 17.10 -27.19
C ARG A 91 0.02 15.84 -27.83
N ASP A 92 -0.05 14.70 -27.14
CA ASP A 92 0.53 13.43 -27.60
C ASP A 92 -0.49 12.29 -27.74
N GLY A 93 -1.74 12.50 -27.34
CA GLY A 93 -2.82 11.52 -27.43
C GLY A 93 -2.73 10.38 -26.39
N SER A 94 -1.81 10.48 -25.42
CA SER A 94 -1.69 9.50 -24.35
C SER A 94 -2.94 9.49 -23.46
N ALA A 95 -3.31 8.32 -22.95
CA ALA A 95 -4.49 8.13 -22.13
C ALA A 95 -4.13 7.62 -20.73
N ARG A 96 -4.84 8.11 -19.70
CA ARG A 96 -4.74 7.58 -18.34
C ARG A 96 -6.08 7.50 -17.65
N LEU A 97 -6.20 6.59 -16.69
CA LEU A 97 -7.32 6.58 -15.76
C LEU A 97 -7.15 7.71 -14.75
N ALA A 98 -8.19 8.51 -14.56
CA ALA A 98 -8.21 9.58 -13.57
C ALA A 98 -9.45 9.49 -12.67
N PRO A 99 -9.37 10.00 -11.44
CA PRO A 99 -10.53 10.16 -10.56
C PRO A 99 -11.62 11.02 -11.20
N ALA A 100 -12.87 10.59 -11.08
CA ALA A 100 -14.04 11.37 -11.51
C ALA A 100 -14.80 12.01 -10.33
N ASP A 101 -14.22 11.96 -9.12
CA ASP A 101 -14.79 12.43 -7.86
C ASP A 101 -13.95 13.53 -7.20
N ALA A 102 -14.59 14.31 -6.32
CA ALA A 102 -13.94 15.39 -5.57
C ALA A 102 -13.05 14.91 -4.42
N ASP A 103 -13.26 13.68 -3.95
CA ASP A 103 -12.56 13.03 -2.84
C ASP A 103 -11.73 11.84 -3.33
N PRO A 104 -10.63 12.07 -4.05
CA PRO A 104 -10.16 11.10 -5.04
C PRO A 104 -9.25 10.02 -4.47
N LEU A 105 -9.05 9.88 -3.15
CA LEU A 105 -8.05 8.92 -2.63
C LEU A 105 -8.36 7.49 -3.09
N LEU A 106 -9.62 7.05 -2.94
CA LEU A 106 -10.05 5.73 -3.38
C LEU A 106 -9.86 5.55 -4.88
N SER A 107 -10.27 6.53 -5.68
CA SER A 107 -10.17 6.53 -7.14
C SER A 107 -8.73 6.60 -7.65
N ARG A 108 -7.85 7.34 -6.98
CA ARG A 108 -6.40 7.37 -7.25
C ARG A 108 -5.76 6.00 -6.97
N VAL A 109 -6.15 5.35 -5.87
CA VAL A 109 -5.71 3.99 -5.55
C VAL A 109 -6.24 3.00 -6.61
N ALA A 110 -7.50 3.13 -7.03
CA ALA A 110 -8.08 2.30 -8.08
C ALA A 110 -7.32 2.43 -9.41
N ALA A 111 -7.03 3.66 -9.85
CA ALA A 111 -6.25 3.94 -11.04
C ALA A 111 -4.82 3.37 -10.94
N ALA A 112 -4.15 3.54 -9.79
CA ALA A 112 -2.82 3.00 -9.53
C ALA A 112 -2.79 1.46 -9.60
N ILE A 113 -3.81 0.78 -9.05
CA ILE A 113 -3.96 -0.67 -9.14
C ILE A 113 -4.20 -1.09 -10.58
N ALA A 114 -5.13 -0.44 -11.29
CA ALA A 114 -5.42 -0.76 -12.69
C ALA A 114 -4.19 -0.62 -13.59
N GLY A 115 -3.44 0.48 -13.48
CA GLY A 115 -2.20 0.68 -14.24
C GLY A 115 -1.12 -0.36 -13.90
N SER A 116 -0.95 -0.69 -12.62
CA SER A 116 0.05 -1.68 -12.19
C SER A 116 -0.33 -3.13 -12.52
N LEU A 117 -1.62 -3.45 -12.64
CA LEU A 117 -2.08 -4.74 -13.16
C LEU A 117 -1.68 -4.92 -14.62
N VAL A 118 -1.92 -3.90 -15.46
CA VAL A 118 -1.51 -3.91 -16.87
C VAL A 118 0.02 -4.00 -17.01
N ALA A 119 0.75 -3.28 -16.16
CA ALA A 119 2.22 -3.33 -16.15
C ALA A 119 2.81 -4.62 -15.52
N GLY A 120 1.97 -5.49 -14.95
CA GLY A 120 2.42 -6.71 -14.25
C GLY A 120 3.21 -6.45 -12.95
N THR A 121 3.12 -5.24 -12.39
CA THR A 121 3.87 -4.81 -11.19
C THR A 121 3.05 -4.90 -9.91
N TRP A 122 1.72 -5.02 -9.98
CA TRP A 122 0.85 -5.10 -8.80
C TRP A 122 1.27 -6.19 -7.78
N PRO A 123 1.55 -7.44 -8.18
CA PRO A 123 1.94 -8.50 -7.23
C PRO A 123 3.32 -8.27 -6.57
N ARG A 124 4.11 -7.31 -7.07
CA ARG A 124 5.41 -6.96 -6.49
C ARG A 124 5.28 -6.00 -5.32
N LEU A 125 4.20 -5.25 -5.20
CA LEU A 125 3.91 -4.51 -3.97
C LEU A 125 3.44 -5.52 -2.92
N LYS A 126 4.09 -5.55 -1.75
CA LYS A 126 3.87 -6.56 -0.70
C LYS A 126 3.91 -5.91 0.67
N ALA A 127 3.42 -6.61 1.69
CA ALA A 127 3.55 -6.21 3.08
C ALA A 127 4.53 -7.12 3.83
N CYS A 128 5.26 -6.54 4.79
CA CYS A 128 6.24 -7.24 5.61
C CYS A 128 5.57 -8.37 6.41
N GLU A 129 6.18 -9.55 6.40
CA GLU A 129 5.66 -10.72 7.14
C GLU A 129 5.74 -10.56 8.67
N ALA A 130 6.61 -9.68 9.17
CA ALA A 130 6.79 -9.52 10.60
C ALA A 130 5.47 -9.10 11.27
N PRO A 131 4.95 -9.85 12.27
CA PRO A 131 3.61 -9.65 12.83
C PRO A 131 3.34 -8.27 13.42
N THR A 132 4.39 -7.53 13.80
CA THR A 132 4.30 -6.18 14.36
C THR A 132 4.70 -5.08 13.37
N CYS A 133 4.96 -5.42 12.10
CA CYS A 133 5.43 -4.44 11.12
C CYS A 133 4.41 -4.23 10.01
N HIS A 134 4.19 -5.25 9.17
CA HIS A 134 3.31 -5.18 7.99
C HIS A 134 3.44 -3.93 7.11
N TRP A 135 4.61 -3.27 7.11
CA TRP A 135 4.90 -2.18 6.19
C TRP A 135 4.90 -2.68 4.75
N ALA A 136 4.29 -1.89 3.87
CA ALA A 136 4.37 -2.08 2.44
C ALA A 136 5.80 -1.86 1.94
N TYR A 137 6.17 -2.63 0.92
CA TYR A 137 7.41 -2.49 0.17
C TYR A 137 7.24 -3.02 -1.25
N TYR A 138 8.02 -2.50 -2.18
CA TYR A 138 8.12 -3.06 -3.53
C TYR A 138 9.22 -4.14 -3.61
N ASP A 139 8.85 -5.35 -4.07
CA ASP A 139 9.73 -6.50 -4.21
C ASP A 139 10.56 -6.43 -5.50
N ARG A 140 11.77 -5.89 -5.35
CA ARG A 140 12.79 -5.82 -6.41
C ARG A 140 13.65 -7.08 -6.52
N SER A 141 13.38 -8.12 -5.72
CA SER A 141 14.14 -9.36 -5.87
C SER A 141 13.86 -9.99 -7.25
N PRO A 142 14.87 -10.59 -7.90
CA PRO A 142 14.69 -11.21 -9.21
C PRO A 142 13.55 -12.24 -9.23
N ALA A 143 13.50 -13.08 -8.18
CA ALA A 143 12.49 -14.12 -8.04
C ALA A 143 11.14 -13.64 -7.50
N GLY A 144 11.00 -12.37 -7.06
CA GLY A 144 9.78 -11.88 -6.44
C GLY A 144 9.41 -12.64 -5.16
N ARG A 145 10.40 -13.01 -4.34
CA ARG A 145 10.23 -13.80 -3.09
C ARG A 145 10.67 -13.05 -1.84
N GLY A 146 10.79 -11.73 -1.91
CA GLY A 146 11.04 -10.90 -0.74
C GLY A 146 9.91 -11.06 0.28
N ARG A 147 10.26 -11.18 1.56
CA ARG A 147 9.34 -11.35 2.72
C ARG A 147 9.36 -10.19 3.72
N TRP A 148 10.40 -9.36 3.66
CA TRP A 148 10.67 -8.32 4.65
C TRP A 148 10.81 -6.96 3.96
N CYS A 149 10.30 -5.90 4.60
CA CYS A 149 10.51 -4.53 4.13
C CYS A 149 12.00 -4.12 4.22
N SER A 150 12.68 -4.50 5.30
CA SER A 150 14.14 -4.39 5.46
C SER A 150 14.71 -5.72 5.93
N MET A 151 15.78 -6.15 5.27
CA MET A 151 16.54 -7.34 5.67
C MET A 151 17.35 -7.05 6.95
N ALA A 152 17.89 -5.83 7.10
CA ALA A 152 18.68 -5.45 8.27
C ALA A 152 17.84 -5.38 9.54
N VAL A 153 16.59 -4.90 9.45
CA VAL A 153 15.70 -4.74 10.60
C VAL A 153 14.79 -5.96 10.80
N CYS A 154 13.72 -6.09 9.99
CA CYS A 154 12.72 -7.14 10.16
C CYS A 154 13.30 -8.53 9.92
N GLY A 155 14.17 -8.64 8.91
CA GLY A 155 14.90 -9.85 8.60
C GLY A 155 15.77 -10.38 9.74
N SER A 156 16.60 -9.52 10.31
CA SER A 156 17.45 -9.86 11.46
C SER A 156 16.63 -10.20 12.69
N ARG A 157 15.57 -9.43 12.98
CA ARG A 157 14.63 -9.73 14.08
C ARG A 157 14.01 -11.13 13.92
N ALA A 158 13.59 -11.50 12.71
CA ALA A 158 13.04 -12.84 12.43
C ALA A 158 14.07 -13.96 12.65
N LYS A 159 15.32 -13.77 12.22
CA LYS A 159 16.42 -14.73 12.48
C LYS A 159 16.66 -14.90 13.98
N MET A 160 16.72 -13.81 14.74
CA MET A 160 16.93 -13.85 16.19
C MET A 160 15.79 -14.56 16.93
N ARG A 161 14.52 -14.31 16.55
CA ARG A 161 13.38 -15.03 17.12
C ARG A 161 13.47 -16.53 16.88
N ARG A 162 13.84 -16.97 15.68
CA ARG A 162 14.03 -18.40 15.35
C ARG A 162 15.17 -19.03 16.13
N TYR A 163 16.26 -18.30 16.35
CA TYR A 163 17.40 -18.80 17.15
C TYR A 163 17.00 -19.00 18.62
N ARG A 164 16.27 -18.05 19.21
CA ARG A 164 15.81 -18.13 20.62
C ARG A 164 14.72 -19.17 20.88
N ALA A 165 14.03 -19.62 19.84
CA ALA A 165 12.98 -20.65 19.93
C ALA A 165 13.52 -22.08 19.75
N LYS A 166 14.84 -22.22 19.53
CA LYS A 166 15.56 -23.50 19.54
C LYS A 166 16.21 -23.69 20.90
#